data_AF-A0A2E1U731-F1
#
_entry.id   AF-A0A2E1U731-F1
#
_cell.length_a   1.000
_cell.length_b   1.000
_cell.length_c   1.000
_cell.angle_alpha   90.00
_cell.angle_beta   90.00
_cell.angle_gamma   90.00
#
_symmetry.space_group_name_H-M   'P 1'
#
loop_
_entity.id
_entity.type
_entity.pdbx_description
1 polymer ?
#
loop_
_entity_poly.entity_id
_entity_poly.type
_entity_poly.pdbx_seq_one_letter_code
_entity_poly.pdbx_strand_id
1 'polypeptide(L)'
;MNNALSSKSWLWQILGFGLGAWLFWTVVQGAMQAGDFSALREADPMLLGLMLLLSLASSICNAALFTSVSRPLRNQPSLSLRRMVPLNFSCGALNYAPFRLGALARVAWHVRVDGMNASRVSALMAMAGGWYLLVGLAAFGALWLQPSGGWSALGVALILMPMGWGLGRLLVAKLPGGLFREARPMLNDARASLECAALRMLDVVCFTARLLVGACILDIELGLAEGVLLAVVATFASLVPFGRLGFREAGVAGAAGAIGGIDPGLRDQLSLLDSAAEAAAYVPLGLTLSVLWLRPHFKRVQSNAC
;
A
#
# COMPACT_ATOMS: atom_id res chain seq x y z
N MET A 1 8.66 -6.74 28.06
CA MET A 1 8.90 -6.02 26.79
C MET A 1 10.39 -6.08 26.46
N ASN A 2 10.94 -7.27 26.27
CA ASN A 2 12.38 -7.46 26.07
C ASN A 2 12.71 -7.60 24.58
N ASN A 3 13.69 -6.84 24.12
CA ASN A 3 14.41 -6.95 22.84
C ASN A 3 13.68 -6.52 21.54
N ALA A 4 12.94 -5.42 21.53
CA ALA A 4 12.39 -4.90 20.27
C ALA A 4 13.43 -4.27 19.32
N LEU A 5 14.64 -3.94 19.77
CA LEU A 5 15.66 -3.29 18.93
C LEU A 5 17.07 -3.74 19.35
N SER A 6 17.51 -4.92 18.91
CA SER A 6 18.94 -5.26 18.96
C SER A 6 19.70 -4.33 18.01
N SER A 7 20.96 -3.97 18.32
CA SER A 7 21.75 -3.02 17.51
C SER A 7 21.86 -3.42 16.04
N LYS A 8 21.77 -4.74 15.75
CA LYS A 8 21.75 -5.28 14.38
C LYS A 8 20.51 -4.85 13.60
N SER A 9 19.34 -4.69 14.24
CA SER A 9 18.11 -4.26 13.57
C SER A 9 18.16 -2.80 13.11
N TRP A 10 18.79 -1.93 13.89
CA TRP A 10 18.98 -0.52 13.52
C TRP A 10 19.92 -0.34 12.33
N LEU A 11 21.00 -1.13 12.28
CA LEU A 11 21.92 -1.10 11.14
C LEU A 11 21.19 -1.42 9.82
N TRP A 12 20.39 -2.48 9.78
CA TRP A 12 19.61 -2.84 8.60
C TRP A 12 18.59 -1.78 8.20
N GLN A 13 17.97 -1.12 9.18
CA GLN A 13 17.05 -0.02 8.94
C GLN A 13 17.74 1.20 8.33
N ILE A 14 18.93 1.57 8.83
CA ILE A 14 19.72 2.70 8.29
C ILE A 14 20.22 2.36 6.90
N LEU A 15 20.80 1.16 6.70
CA LEU A 15 21.28 0.71 5.39
C LEU A 15 20.15 0.63 4.37
N GLY A 16 19.01 0.07 4.75
CA GLY A 16 17.85 -0.02 3.87
C GLY A 16 17.25 1.34 3.55
N PHE A 17 17.19 2.27 4.51
CA PHE A 17 16.77 3.64 4.24
C PHE A 17 17.77 4.36 3.32
N GLY A 18 19.08 4.21 3.54
CA GLY A 18 20.12 4.77 2.68
C GLY A 18 20.03 4.24 1.25
N LEU A 19 19.79 2.94 1.08
CA LEU A 19 19.53 2.33 -0.22
C LEU A 19 18.27 2.91 -0.87
N GLY A 20 17.18 3.07 -0.11
CA GLY A 20 15.96 3.72 -0.60
C GLY A 20 16.22 5.16 -1.07
N ALA A 21 16.91 5.98 -0.28
CA ALA A 21 17.28 7.34 -0.66
C ALA A 21 18.15 7.38 -1.93
N TRP A 22 19.10 6.46 -2.05
CA TRP A 22 19.92 6.33 -3.26
C TRP A 22 19.07 5.92 -4.48
N LEU A 23 18.18 4.95 -4.35
CA LEU A 23 17.25 4.54 -5.41
C LEU A 23 16.35 5.70 -5.83
N PHE A 24 15.78 6.44 -4.88
CA PHE A 24 14.99 7.63 -5.17
C PHE A 24 15.81 8.66 -5.96
N TRP A 25 17.04 8.92 -5.52
CA TRP A 25 17.94 9.84 -6.21
C TRP A 25 18.23 9.40 -7.65
N THR A 26 18.43 8.11 -7.91
CA THR A 26 18.65 7.61 -9.28
C THR A 26 17.45 7.85 -10.19
N VAL A 27 16.22 7.66 -9.69
CA VAL A 27 14.99 7.94 -10.46
C VAL A 27 14.84 9.45 -10.70
N VAL A 28 15.14 10.29 -9.71
CA VAL A 28 15.14 11.75 -9.89
C VAL A 28 16.15 12.17 -10.95
N GLN A 29 17.36 11.63 -10.92
CA GLN A 29 18.40 11.93 -11.91
C GLN A 29 17.99 11.50 -13.31
N GLY A 30 17.43 10.30 -13.49
CA GLY A 30 16.95 9.85 -14.80
C GLY A 30 15.79 10.71 -15.32
N ALA A 31 14.84 11.09 -14.45
CA ALA A 31 13.77 12.01 -14.81
C ALA A 31 14.28 13.41 -15.20
N MET A 32 15.33 13.91 -14.53
CA MET A 32 15.97 15.19 -14.86
C MET A 32 16.77 15.13 -16.16
N GLN A 33 17.33 13.99 -16.53
CA GLN A 33 18.06 13.80 -17.79
C GLN A 33 17.13 13.86 -19.02
N ALA A 34 15.84 13.50 -18.87
CA ALA A 34 14.84 13.77 -19.90
C ALA A 34 14.65 15.28 -20.14
N GLY A 35 14.93 16.13 -19.15
CA GLY A 35 15.05 17.58 -19.28
C GLY A 35 13.74 18.34 -19.53
N ASP A 36 12.69 17.66 -20.00
CA ASP A 36 11.40 18.26 -20.33
C ASP A 36 10.32 17.90 -19.30
N PHE A 37 9.85 18.91 -18.58
CA PHE A 37 8.71 18.82 -17.66
C PHE A 37 7.51 19.67 -18.17
N SER A 38 7.53 20.12 -19.42
CA SER A 38 6.46 20.90 -20.03
C SER A 38 5.13 20.15 -19.95
N ALA A 39 5.14 18.85 -20.24
CA ALA A 39 3.98 17.97 -20.12
C ALA A 39 3.31 18.02 -18.73
N LEU A 40 4.09 18.12 -17.64
CA LEU A 40 3.53 18.26 -16.29
C LEU A 40 2.97 19.66 -16.03
N ARG A 41 3.60 20.70 -16.60
CA ARG A 41 3.18 22.09 -16.44
C ARG A 41 1.92 22.41 -17.24
N GLU A 42 1.77 21.77 -18.38
CA GLU A 42 0.66 21.95 -19.33
C GLU A 42 -0.41 20.87 -19.17
N ALA A 43 -0.22 19.94 -18.22
CA ALA A 43 -1.17 18.88 -17.93
C ALA A 43 -2.57 19.43 -17.65
N ASP A 44 -3.58 18.75 -18.22
CA ASP A 44 -4.98 19.06 -17.96
C ASP A 44 -5.27 18.97 -16.44
N PRO A 45 -5.77 20.06 -15.80
CA PRO A 45 -6.17 20.04 -14.40
C PRO A 45 -7.15 18.92 -14.03
N MET A 46 -7.97 18.46 -14.97
CA MET A 46 -8.88 17.34 -14.75
C MET A 46 -8.13 16.02 -14.52
N LEU A 47 -7.05 15.77 -15.27
CA LEU A 47 -6.21 14.58 -15.11
C LEU A 47 -5.47 14.61 -13.78
N LEU A 48 -4.90 15.76 -13.41
CA LEU A 48 -4.26 15.95 -12.10
C LEU A 48 -5.27 15.76 -10.96
N GLY A 49 -6.48 16.32 -11.08
CA GLY A 49 -7.57 16.14 -10.12
C GLY A 49 -8.01 14.68 -10.00
N LEU A 50 -8.05 13.96 -11.11
CA LEU A 50 -8.36 12.52 -11.14
C LEU A 50 -7.28 11.70 -10.42
N MET A 51 -5.99 11.98 -10.64
CA MET A 51 -4.90 11.31 -9.91
C MET A 51 -4.99 11.50 -8.40
N LEU A 52 -5.35 12.71 -7.96
CA LEU A 52 -5.59 13.00 -6.53
C LEU A 52 -6.79 12.21 -6.02
N LEU A 53 -7.92 12.21 -6.73
CA LEU A 53 -9.13 11.49 -6.35
C LEU A 53 -8.88 9.98 -6.24
N LEU A 54 -8.16 9.39 -7.19
CA LEU A 54 -7.79 7.97 -7.18
C LEU A 54 -6.90 7.63 -5.99
N SER A 55 -5.97 8.52 -5.61
CA SER A 55 -5.14 8.36 -4.41
C SER A 55 -6.00 8.41 -3.14
N LEU A 56 -6.94 9.35 -3.04
CA LEU A 56 -7.88 9.45 -1.91
C LEU A 56 -8.76 8.20 -1.80
N ALA A 57 -9.31 7.74 -2.93
CA ALA A 57 -10.14 6.55 -3.00
C ALA A 57 -9.36 5.30 -2.57
N SER A 58 -8.11 5.14 -3.02
CA SER A 58 -7.22 4.06 -2.59
C SER A 58 -7.01 4.05 -1.06
N SER A 59 -6.74 5.21 -0.45
CA SER A 59 -6.60 5.32 1.02
C SER A 59 -7.88 4.92 1.76
N ILE A 60 -9.05 5.34 1.26
CA ILE A 60 -10.35 4.97 1.84
C ILE A 60 -10.58 3.46 1.71
N CYS A 61 -10.25 2.85 0.56
CA CYS A 61 -10.33 1.40 0.36
C CYS A 61 -9.44 0.67 1.38
N ASN A 62 -8.23 1.15 1.60
CA ASN A 62 -7.32 0.56 2.58
C ASN A 62 -7.83 0.72 4.02
N ALA A 63 -8.43 1.85 4.37
CA ALA A 63 -9.08 2.05 5.67
C ALA A 63 -10.29 1.12 5.86
N ALA A 64 -11.15 0.99 4.84
CA ALA A 64 -12.29 0.10 4.83
C ALA A 64 -11.87 -1.37 4.96
N LEU A 65 -10.71 -1.72 4.39
CA LEU A 65 -10.16 -3.07 4.48
C LEU A 65 -9.78 -3.40 5.92
N PHE A 66 -9.10 -2.50 6.65
CA PHE A 66 -8.83 -2.70 8.08
C PHE A 66 -10.12 -2.85 8.89
N THR A 67 -11.13 -2.05 8.58
CA THR A 67 -12.46 -2.20 9.18
C THR A 67 -13.03 -3.59 8.91
N SER A 68 -13.03 -4.06 7.65
CA SER A 68 -13.59 -5.37 7.27
C SER A 68 -12.85 -6.55 7.91
N VAL A 69 -11.51 -6.59 7.81
CA VAL A 69 -10.65 -7.63 8.41
C VAL A 69 -10.88 -7.75 9.92
N SER A 70 -11.16 -6.63 10.60
CA SER A 70 -11.35 -6.61 12.04
C SER A 70 -12.73 -7.04 12.52
N ARG A 71 -13.77 -7.03 11.68
CA ARG A 71 -15.16 -7.36 12.08
C ARG A 71 -15.32 -8.71 12.78
N PRO A 72 -14.61 -9.78 12.39
CA PRO A 72 -14.74 -11.08 13.05
C PRO A 72 -14.21 -11.09 14.50
N LEU A 73 -13.52 -10.04 14.94
CA LEU A 73 -13.00 -9.88 16.30
C LEU A 73 -14.09 -9.37 17.25
N ARG A 74 -15.05 -10.25 17.62
CA ARG A 74 -16.26 -9.90 18.39
C ARG A 74 -16.05 -9.30 19.79
N ASN A 75 -14.86 -9.40 20.37
CA ASN A 75 -14.61 -9.03 21.78
C ASN A 75 -13.86 -7.71 21.98
N GLN A 76 -13.78 -6.84 20.96
CA GLN A 76 -12.97 -5.61 21.03
C GLN A 76 -13.61 -4.44 20.27
N PRO A 77 -13.17 -3.19 20.52
CA PRO A 77 -13.77 -2.01 19.91
C PRO A 77 -13.84 -2.17 18.41
N SER A 78 -15.04 -2.02 17.85
CA SER A 78 -15.24 -2.11 16.41
C SER A 78 -14.39 -1.03 15.74
N LEU A 79 -13.47 -1.44 14.86
CA LEU A 79 -12.61 -0.53 14.10
C LEU A 79 -13.44 0.11 12.99
N SER A 80 -14.30 1.07 13.36
CA SER A 80 -15.18 1.75 12.42
C SER A 80 -14.38 2.56 11.38
N LEU A 81 -14.98 2.74 10.20
CA LEU A 81 -14.38 3.51 9.11
C LEU A 81 -14.00 4.94 9.56
N ARG A 82 -14.83 5.54 10.42
CA ARG A 82 -14.58 6.87 11.02
C ARG A 82 -13.28 6.95 11.81
N ARG A 83 -12.80 5.83 12.38
CA ARG A 83 -11.52 5.74 13.09
C ARG A 83 -10.38 5.33 12.17
N MET A 84 -10.65 4.43 11.22
CA MET A 84 -9.62 3.90 10.33
C MET A 84 -9.20 4.90 9.25
N VAL A 85 -10.10 5.73 8.74
CA VAL A 85 -9.77 6.77 7.74
C VAL A 85 -8.69 7.74 8.26
N PRO A 86 -8.88 8.47 9.37
CA PRO A 86 -7.87 9.40 9.86
C PRO A 86 -6.58 8.69 10.25
N LEU A 87 -6.65 7.48 10.82
CA LEU A 87 -5.47 6.67 11.10
C LEU A 87 -4.71 6.31 9.82
N ASN A 88 -5.41 5.88 8.76
CA ASN A 88 -4.77 5.45 7.52
C ASN A 88 -4.11 6.62 6.78
N PHE A 89 -4.76 7.78 6.73
CA PHE A 89 -4.15 9.00 6.17
C PHE A 89 -2.93 9.45 6.99
N SER A 90 -3.04 9.47 8.33
CA SER A 90 -1.91 9.83 9.21
C SER A 90 -0.73 8.90 9.01
N CYS A 91 -0.97 7.58 9.01
CA CYS A 91 0.07 6.59 8.76
C CYS A 91 0.60 6.65 7.32
N GLY A 92 -0.25 7.00 6.35
CA GLY A 92 0.14 7.22 4.96
C GLY A 92 1.16 8.35 4.82
N ALA A 93 0.91 9.49 5.46
CA ALA A 93 1.87 10.59 5.51
C ALA A 93 3.18 10.16 6.19
N LEU A 94 3.10 9.44 7.31
CA LEU A 94 4.27 8.94 8.03
C LEU A 94 5.05 7.84 7.27
N ASN A 95 4.49 7.23 6.23
CA ASN A 95 5.23 6.27 5.39
C ASN A 95 6.20 6.96 4.42
N TYR A 96 6.08 8.28 4.20
CA TYR A 96 7.09 9.08 3.50
C TYR A 96 8.28 9.43 4.40
N ALA A 97 8.15 9.22 5.72
CA ALA A 97 9.25 9.37 6.64
C ALA A 97 10.12 8.10 6.71
N PRO A 98 11.38 8.20 7.18
CA PRO A 98 12.27 7.06 7.37
C PRO A 98 11.67 5.99 8.29
N PHE A 99 12.18 4.75 8.26
CA PHE A 99 11.87 3.70 9.25
C PHE A 99 10.41 3.25 9.34
N ARG A 100 9.62 3.41 8.27
CA ARG A 100 8.19 3.02 8.22
C ARG A 100 7.40 3.54 9.43
N LEU A 101 7.57 4.81 9.77
CA LEU A 101 6.88 5.42 10.90
C LEU A 101 5.36 5.23 10.83
N GLY A 102 4.76 5.14 9.64
CA GLY A 102 3.33 4.84 9.50
C GLY A 102 2.92 3.45 10.00
N ALA A 103 3.71 2.41 9.75
CA ALA A 103 3.44 1.08 10.29
C ALA A 103 3.59 1.06 11.81
N LEU A 104 4.64 1.69 12.33
CA LEU A 104 4.88 1.82 13.77
C LEU A 104 3.78 2.62 14.46
N ALA A 105 3.33 3.73 13.86
CA ALA A 105 2.24 4.55 14.36
C ALA A 105 0.92 3.76 14.39
N ARG A 106 0.63 2.95 13.36
CA ARG A 106 -0.55 2.09 13.32
C ARG A 106 -0.50 1.04 14.43
N VAL A 107 0.65 0.40 14.64
CA VAL A 107 0.83 -0.56 15.74
C VAL A 107 0.66 0.12 17.09
N ALA A 108 1.32 1.25 17.31
CA ALA A 108 1.23 2.01 18.54
C ALA A 108 -0.21 2.47 18.83
N TRP A 109 -0.96 2.89 17.80
CA TRP A 109 -2.36 3.25 17.91
C TRP A 109 -3.20 2.07 18.39
N HIS A 110 -3.15 0.93 17.71
CA HIS A 110 -3.98 -0.20 18.08
C HIS A 110 -3.63 -0.77 19.46
N VAL A 111 -2.36 -0.77 19.84
CA VAL A 111 -1.93 -1.23 21.17
C VAL A 111 -2.37 -0.26 22.26
N ARG A 112 -2.10 1.05 22.10
CA ARG A 112 -2.31 2.04 23.17
C ARG A 112 -3.73 2.58 23.21
N VAL A 113 -4.31 2.89 22.06
CA VAL A 113 -5.62 3.56 21.95
C VAL A 113 -6.75 2.56 21.83
N ASP A 114 -6.59 1.49 21.03
CA ASP A 114 -7.62 0.46 20.88
C ASP A 114 -7.49 -0.68 21.90
N GLY A 115 -6.43 -0.69 22.73
CA GLY A 115 -6.23 -1.71 23.77
C GLY A 115 -6.03 -3.13 23.21
N MET A 116 -5.50 -3.25 21.99
CA MET A 116 -5.27 -4.54 21.35
C MET A 116 -3.93 -5.13 21.79
N ASN A 117 -3.90 -6.45 22.03
CA ASN A 117 -2.64 -7.15 22.28
C ASN A 117 -1.75 -7.18 21.03
N ALA A 118 -0.43 -7.11 21.21
CA ALA A 118 0.53 -7.04 20.11
C ALA A 118 0.37 -8.17 19.08
N SER A 119 0.12 -9.42 19.52
CA SER A 119 -0.12 -10.56 18.64
C SER A 119 -1.31 -10.34 17.69
N ARG A 120 -2.37 -9.69 18.17
CA ARG A 120 -3.57 -9.43 17.37
C ARG A 120 -3.36 -8.29 16.40
N VAL A 121 -2.64 -7.25 16.82
CA VAL A 121 -2.22 -6.17 15.91
C VAL A 121 -1.36 -6.73 14.79
N SER A 122 -0.39 -7.60 15.12
CA SER A 122 0.41 -8.30 14.12
C SER A 122 -0.45 -9.17 13.20
N ALA A 123 -1.46 -9.87 13.71
CA ALA A 123 -2.39 -10.65 12.88
C ALA A 123 -3.20 -9.75 11.94
N LEU A 124 -3.71 -8.62 12.44
CA LEU A 124 -4.43 -7.63 11.63
C LEU A 124 -3.54 -7.06 10.51
N MET A 125 -2.29 -6.70 10.82
CA MET A 125 -1.33 -6.21 9.83
C MET A 125 -0.97 -7.30 8.81
N ALA A 126 -0.73 -8.52 9.27
CA ALA A 126 -0.42 -9.66 8.42
C ALA A 126 -1.59 -10.01 7.49
N MET A 127 -2.83 -9.91 7.96
CA MET A 127 -4.02 -10.14 7.14
C MET A 127 -4.20 -9.05 6.09
N ALA A 128 -4.06 -7.78 6.47
CA ALA A 128 -4.15 -6.68 5.51
C ALA A 128 -3.04 -6.74 4.44
N GLY A 129 -1.82 -7.09 4.84
CA GLY A 129 -0.68 -7.34 3.95
C GLY A 129 -0.83 -8.62 3.12
N GLY A 130 -1.39 -9.68 3.70
CA GLY A 130 -1.63 -10.95 3.01
C GLY A 130 -2.61 -10.80 1.84
N TRP A 131 -3.65 -9.98 2.01
CA TRP A 131 -4.55 -9.63 0.90
C TRP A 131 -3.88 -8.79 -0.19
N TYR A 132 -2.96 -7.88 0.17
CA TYR A 132 -2.11 -7.20 -0.83
C TYR A 132 -1.31 -8.21 -1.67
N LEU A 133 -0.62 -9.14 -1.00
CA LEU A 133 0.18 -10.17 -1.66
C LEU A 133 -0.69 -11.07 -2.54
N LEU A 134 -1.83 -11.55 -2.03
CA LEU A 134 -2.70 -12.47 -2.76
C LEU A 134 -3.28 -11.84 -4.03
N VAL A 135 -3.84 -10.63 -3.94
CA VAL A 135 -4.42 -9.96 -5.12
C VAL A 135 -3.32 -9.58 -6.11
N GLY A 136 -2.16 -9.10 -5.62
CA GLY A 136 -1.02 -8.79 -6.48
C GLY A 136 -0.49 -10.02 -7.22
N LEU A 137 -0.32 -11.15 -6.53
CA LEU A 137 0.10 -12.42 -7.15
C LEU A 137 -0.95 -12.98 -8.10
N ALA A 138 -2.24 -12.84 -7.80
CA ALA A 138 -3.31 -13.28 -8.70
C ALA A 138 -3.34 -12.45 -9.98
N ALA A 139 -3.19 -11.12 -9.88
CA ALA A 139 -3.08 -10.24 -11.03
C ALA A 139 -1.83 -10.53 -11.87
N PHE A 140 -0.67 -10.69 -11.22
CA PHE A 140 0.57 -11.07 -11.89
C PHE A 140 0.46 -12.43 -12.58
N GLY A 141 -0.03 -13.45 -11.88
CA GLY A 141 -0.21 -14.79 -12.43
C GLY A 141 -1.19 -14.82 -13.60
N ALA A 142 -2.24 -14.00 -13.55
CA ALA A 142 -3.18 -13.86 -14.66
C ALA A 142 -2.54 -13.24 -15.91
N LEU A 143 -1.76 -12.17 -15.75
CA LEU A 143 -1.02 -11.56 -16.86
C LEU A 143 0.09 -12.47 -17.39
N TRP A 144 0.72 -13.25 -16.52
CA TRP A 144 1.71 -14.26 -16.93
C TRP A 144 1.10 -15.34 -17.82
N LEU A 145 -0.09 -15.82 -17.45
CA LEU A 145 -0.81 -16.83 -18.22
C LEU A 145 -1.48 -16.26 -19.47
N GLN A 146 -1.85 -14.98 -19.45
CA GLN A 146 -2.53 -14.29 -20.55
C GLN A 146 -1.97 -12.88 -20.74
N PRO A 147 -0.84 -12.74 -21.47
CA PRO A 147 -0.14 -11.48 -21.62
C PRO A 147 -0.93 -10.38 -22.30
N SER A 148 -1.95 -10.73 -23.09
CA SER A 148 -2.80 -9.77 -23.82
C SER A 148 -3.65 -8.87 -22.92
N GLY A 149 -3.77 -9.18 -21.62
CA GLY A 149 -4.49 -8.32 -20.66
C GLY A 149 -5.99 -8.15 -20.93
N GLY A 150 -6.58 -9.04 -21.72
CA GLY A 150 -8.00 -9.00 -22.04
C GLY A 150 -8.90 -9.45 -20.88
N TRP A 151 -10.22 -9.45 -21.10
CA TRP A 151 -11.23 -9.92 -20.13
C TRP A 151 -10.98 -11.34 -19.60
N SER A 152 -10.33 -12.17 -20.39
CA SER A 152 -9.94 -13.52 -20.00
C SER A 152 -8.87 -13.51 -18.89
N ALA A 153 -7.96 -12.52 -18.85
CA ALA A 153 -6.98 -12.39 -17.78
C ALA A 153 -7.66 -12.02 -16.46
N LEU A 154 -8.68 -11.16 -16.51
CA LEU A 154 -9.54 -10.90 -15.35
C LEU A 154 -10.21 -12.19 -14.86
N GLY A 155 -10.72 -13.02 -15.77
CA GLY A 155 -11.27 -14.34 -15.44
C GLY A 155 -10.26 -15.25 -14.73
N VAL A 156 -9.02 -15.30 -15.20
CA VAL A 156 -7.94 -16.06 -14.55
C VAL A 156 -7.64 -15.50 -13.16
N ALA A 157 -7.51 -14.18 -13.01
CA ALA A 157 -7.27 -13.55 -11.71
C ALA A 157 -8.39 -13.88 -10.70
N LEU A 158 -9.65 -13.82 -11.15
CA LEU A 158 -10.83 -14.17 -10.35
C LEU A 158 -10.85 -15.64 -9.91
N ILE A 159 -10.19 -16.54 -10.64
CA ILE A 159 -10.03 -17.96 -10.26
C ILE A 159 -8.83 -18.13 -9.30
N LEU A 160 -7.70 -17.45 -9.57
CA LEU A 160 -6.50 -17.53 -8.74
C LEU A 160 -6.72 -17.01 -7.32
N MET A 161 -7.54 -15.96 -7.14
CA MET A 161 -7.84 -15.39 -5.82
C MET A 161 -8.49 -16.38 -4.84
N PRO A 162 -9.63 -17.03 -5.13
CA PRO A 162 -10.25 -17.99 -4.22
C PRO A 162 -9.36 -19.22 -4.01
N MET A 163 -8.61 -19.65 -5.02
CA MET A 163 -7.64 -20.74 -4.89
C MET A 163 -6.52 -20.40 -3.91
N GLY A 164 -5.89 -19.22 -4.06
CA GLY A 164 -4.85 -18.75 -3.15
C GLY A 164 -5.37 -18.46 -1.74
N TRP A 165 -6.60 -17.95 -1.61
CA TRP A 165 -7.28 -17.79 -0.32
C TRP A 165 -7.52 -19.16 0.36
N GLY A 166 -8.03 -20.14 -0.38
CA GLY A 166 -8.23 -21.50 0.10
C GLY A 166 -6.93 -22.16 0.57
N LEU A 167 -5.87 -22.06 -0.23
CA LEU A 167 -4.53 -22.53 0.13
C LEU A 167 -4.00 -21.82 1.39
N GLY A 168 -4.12 -20.50 1.46
CA GLY A 168 -3.73 -19.71 2.63
C GLY A 168 -4.47 -20.14 3.90
N ARG A 169 -5.77 -20.42 3.82
CA ARG A 169 -6.56 -20.96 4.95
C ARG A 169 -6.03 -22.32 5.40
N LEU A 170 -5.75 -23.23 4.48
CA LEU A 170 -5.22 -24.56 4.80
C LEU A 170 -3.85 -24.48 5.48
N LEU A 171 -2.98 -23.58 5.01
CA LEU A 171 -1.66 -23.35 5.61
C LEU A 171 -1.78 -22.75 7.02
N VAL A 172 -2.56 -21.69 7.19
CA VAL A 172 -2.72 -21.02 8.50
C VAL A 172 -3.44 -21.92 9.53
N ALA A 173 -4.35 -22.79 9.09
CA ALA A 173 -5.02 -23.75 9.97
C ALA A 173 -4.04 -24.74 10.63
N LYS A 174 -2.92 -25.05 9.97
CA LYS A 174 -1.91 -26.00 10.45
C LYS A 174 -0.79 -25.37 11.28
N LEU A 175 -0.61 -24.04 11.21
CA LEU A 175 0.49 -23.37 11.91
C LEU A 175 0.17 -23.14 13.39
N PRO A 176 1.06 -23.56 14.33
CA PRO A 176 0.95 -23.23 15.74
C PRO A 176 1.44 -21.79 16.00
N GLY A 177 0.87 -21.13 17.02
CA GLY A 177 1.36 -19.84 17.51
C GLY A 177 0.28 -18.75 17.66
N GLY A 178 0.58 -17.77 18.51
CA GLY A 178 -0.35 -16.69 18.87
C GLY A 178 -0.82 -15.88 17.65
N LEU A 179 0.08 -15.52 16.73
CA LEU A 179 -0.26 -14.77 15.51
C LEU A 179 -1.34 -15.51 14.68
N PHE A 180 -1.08 -16.78 14.37
CA PHE A 180 -1.98 -17.59 13.54
C PHE A 180 -3.30 -17.86 14.26
N ARG A 181 -3.28 -18.02 15.59
CA ARG A 181 -4.50 -18.15 16.40
C ARG A 181 -5.39 -16.92 16.28
N GLU A 182 -4.83 -15.71 16.34
CA GLU A 182 -5.58 -14.46 16.22
C GLU A 182 -6.00 -14.17 14.76
N ALA A 183 -5.29 -14.69 13.75
CA ALA A 183 -5.63 -14.53 12.33
C ALA A 183 -6.75 -15.48 11.84
N ARG A 184 -6.91 -16.66 12.46
CA ARG A 184 -7.90 -17.67 12.06
C ARG A 184 -9.35 -17.13 11.98
N PRO A 185 -9.87 -16.38 12.96
CA PRO A 185 -11.22 -15.81 12.85
C PRO A 185 -11.38 -14.87 11.64
N MET A 186 -10.33 -14.09 11.33
CA MET A 186 -10.33 -13.17 10.19
C MET A 186 -10.37 -13.92 8.85
N LEU A 187 -9.63 -15.02 8.76
CA LEU A 187 -9.56 -15.88 7.56
C LEU A 187 -10.81 -16.73 7.35
N ASN A 188 -11.45 -17.17 8.43
CA ASN A 188 -12.60 -18.06 8.37
C ASN A 188 -13.92 -17.34 8.12
N ASP A 189 -13.96 -16.02 8.31
CA ASP A 189 -15.12 -15.22 7.93
C ASP A 189 -15.11 -14.97 6.41
N ALA A 190 -16.01 -15.67 5.71
CA ALA A 190 -16.14 -15.59 4.26
C ALA A 190 -16.61 -14.20 3.80
N ARG A 191 -17.47 -13.53 4.58
CA ARG A 191 -17.97 -12.20 4.24
C ARG A 191 -16.86 -11.17 4.36
N ALA A 192 -16.12 -11.17 5.47
CA ALA A 192 -14.97 -10.29 5.64
C ALA A 192 -13.91 -10.56 4.56
N SER A 193 -13.65 -11.83 4.23
CA SER A 193 -12.70 -12.20 3.17
C SER A 193 -13.12 -11.69 1.79
N LEU A 194 -14.40 -11.84 1.42
CA LEU A 194 -14.93 -11.35 0.14
C LEU A 194 -14.86 -9.83 0.06
N GLU A 195 -15.24 -9.13 1.13
CA GLU A 195 -15.12 -7.68 1.22
C GLU A 195 -13.66 -7.22 1.12
N CYS A 196 -12.72 -7.91 1.75
CA CYS A 196 -11.29 -7.59 1.65
C CYS A 196 -10.75 -7.81 0.24
N ALA A 197 -11.15 -8.90 -0.42
CA ALA A 197 -10.80 -9.14 -1.82
C ALA A 197 -11.35 -8.02 -2.72
N ALA A 198 -12.62 -7.66 -2.56
CA ALA A 198 -13.26 -6.59 -3.33
C ALA A 198 -12.60 -5.23 -3.13
N LEU A 199 -12.35 -4.84 -1.87
CA LEU A 199 -11.68 -3.60 -1.53
C LEU A 199 -10.24 -3.56 -2.07
N ARG A 200 -9.55 -4.70 -2.07
CA ARG A 200 -8.18 -4.77 -2.60
C ARG A 200 -8.14 -4.77 -4.12
N MET A 201 -9.10 -5.40 -4.80
CA MET A 201 -9.25 -5.25 -6.25
C MET A 201 -9.51 -3.80 -6.63
N LEU A 202 -10.42 -3.12 -5.92
CA LEU A 202 -10.71 -1.71 -6.16
C LEU A 202 -9.48 -0.83 -5.92
N ASP A 203 -8.70 -1.12 -4.88
CA ASP A 203 -7.44 -0.43 -4.61
C ASP A 203 -6.42 -0.61 -5.75
N VAL A 204 -6.24 -1.83 -6.25
CA VAL A 204 -5.39 -2.10 -7.44
C VAL A 204 -5.91 -1.36 -8.67
N VAL A 205 -7.23 -1.31 -8.89
CA VAL A 205 -7.84 -0.54 -9.98
C VAL A 205 -7.54 0.96 -9.84
N CYS A 206 -7.65 1.53 -8.64
CA CYS A 206 -7.30 2.93 -8.40
C CYS A 206 -5.82 3.21 -8.70
N PHE A 207 -4.94 2.29 -8.30
CA PHE A 207 -3.51 2.37 -8.60
C PHE A 207 -3.22 2.30 -10.11
N THR A 208 -3.77 1.30 -10.79
CA THR A 208 -3.64 1.14 -12.24
C THR A 208 -4.16 2.36 -12.98
N ALA A 209 -5.36 2.83 -12.65
CA ALA A 209 -5.96 4.00 -13.28
C ALA A 209 -5.09 5.25 -13.08
N ARG A 210 -4.48 5.42 -11.91
CA ARG A 210 -3.60 6.57 -11.64
C ARG A 210 -2.32 6.52 -12.46
N LEU A 211 -1.74 5.33 -12.65
CA LEU A 211 -0.58 5.13 -13.53
C LEU A 211 -0.94 5.37 -15.01
N LEU A 212 -2.11 4.91 -15.47
CA LEU A 212 -2.59 5.15 -16.83
C LEU A 212 -2.86 6.64 -17.09
N VAL A 213 -3.42 7.35 -16.10
CA VAL A 213 -3.60 8.81 -16.19
C VAL A 213 -2.26 9.52 -16.22
N GLY A 214 -1.29 9.09 -15.39
CA GLY A 214 0.08 9.62 -15.44
C GLY A 214 0.76 9.38 -16.79
N ALA A 215 0.56 8.20 -17.38
CA ALA A 215 1.07 7.88 -18.71
C ALA A 215 0.43 8.76 -19.78
N CYS A 216 -0.88 9.01 -19.69
CA CYS A 216 -1.59 9.94 -20.58
C CYS A 216 -1.08 11.39 -20.47
N ILE A 217 -0.72 11.86 -19.26
CA ILE A 217 -0.12 13.19 -19.07
C ILE A 217 1.24 13.29 -19.74
N LEU A 218 2.02 12.20 -19.72
CA LEU A 218 3.39 12.16 -20.26
C LEU A 218 3.46 11.66 -21.71
N ASP A 219 2.31 11.50 -22.37
CA ASP A 219 2.19 10.94 -23.72
C ASP A 219 2.89 9.58 -23.90
N ILE A 220 2.80 8.74 -22.87
CA ILE A 220 3.34 7.38 -22.88
C ILE A 220 2.22 6.42 -23.29
N GLU A 221 2.45 5.65 -24.36
CA GLU A 221 1.59 4.54 -24.74
C GLU A 221 1.72 3.42 -23.70
N LEU A 222 0.75 3.35 -22.77
CA LEU A 222 0.69 2.33 -21.73
C LEU A 222 -0.65 1.60 -21.78
N GLY A 223 -0.59 0.30 -22.07
CA GLY A 223 -1.76 -0.57 -22.07
C GLY A 223 -2.25 -0.90 -20.66
N LEU A 224 -3.48 -1.42 -20.56
CA LEU A 224 -4.06 -1.83 -19.28
C LEU A 224 -3.24 -2.92 -18.57
N ALA A 225 -2.72 -3.89 -19.33
CA ALA A 225 -1.90 -4.99 -18.81
C ALA A 225 -0.64 -4.46 -18.11
N GLU A 226 0.03 -3.50 -18.76
CA GLU A 226 1.23 -2.85 -18.30
C GLU A 226 0.94 -1.98 -17.07
N GLY A 227 -0.15 -1.21 -17.10
CA GLY A 227 -0.61 -0.45 -15.93
C GLY A 227 -0.89 -1.34 -14.72
N VAL A 228 -1.53 -2.50 -14.89
CA VAL A 228 -1.75 -3.47 -13.81
C VAL A 228 -0.42 -4.04 -13.31
N LEU A 229 0.50 -4.41 -14.20
CA LEU A 229 1.82 -4.90 -13.83
C LEU A 229 2.58 -3.86 -12.99
N LEU A 230 2.59 -2.61 -13.43
CA LEU A 230 3.22 -1.50 -12.70
C LEU A 230 2.55 -1.27 -11.34
N ALA A 231 1.22 -1.32 -11.24
CA ALA A 231 0.49 -1.21 -9.98
C ALA A 231 0.85 -2.33 -8.99
N VAL A 232 0.96 -3.57 -9.49
CA VAL A 232 1.36 -4.73 -8.70
C VAL A 232 2.81 -4.58 -8.21
N VAL A 233 3.73 -4.17 -9.08
CA VAL A 233 5.12 -3.90 -8.68
C VAL A 233 5.20 -2.78 -7.67
N ALA A 234 4.48 -1.66 -7.87
CA ALA A 234 4.41 -0.56 -6.92
C ALA A 234 3.94 -1.02 -5.53
N THR A 235 2.96 -1.93 -5.51
CA THR A 235 2.44 -2.55 -4.29
C THR A 235 3.52 -3.35 -3.58
N PHE A 236 4.20 -4.28 -4.26
CA PHE A 236 5.26 -5.09 -3.65
C PHE A 236 6.45 -4.25 -3.22
N ALA A 237 6.88 -3.30 -4.03
CA ALA A 237 7.98 -2.39 -3.72
C ALA A 237 7.66 -1.50 -2.51
N SER A 238 6.37 -1.14 -2.32
CA SER A 238 5.91 -0.45 -1.11
C SER A 238 5.94 -1.34 0.14
N LEU A 239 6.02 -2.67 0.00
CA LEU A 239 6.09 -3.64 1.10
C LEU A 239 7.51 -3.87 1.66
N VAL A 240 8.55 -3.19 1.15
CA VAL A 240 9.92 -3.24 1.67
C VAL A 240 10.04 -2.71 3.12
N PRO A 241 10.58 -3.49 4.07
CA PRO A 241 10.55 -3.18 5.51
C PRO A 241 11.35 -1.96 5.97
N PHE A 242 12.22 -1.41 5.11
CA PHE A 242 13.16 -0.34 5.48
C PHE A 242 12.64 1.08 5.22
N GLY A 243 11.55 1.20 4.46
CA GLY A 243 11.02 2.47 4.01
C GLY A 243 10.34 2.28 2.66
N ARG A 244 9.34 3.11 2.38
CA ARG A 244 8.64 3.08 1.09
C ARG A 244 9.38 3.90 0.03
N LEU A 245 9.84 5.08 0.44
CA LEU A 245 10.48 6.07 -0.43
C LEU A 245 11.68 5.45 -1.16
N GLY A 246 11.73 5.65 -2.47
CA GLY A 246 12.77 5.19 -3.38
C GLY A 246 12.61 3.76 -3.85
N PHE A 247 12.22 2.82 -2.98
CA PHE A 247 11.97 1.45 -3.40
C PHE A 247 10.78 1.36 -4.33
N ARG A 248 9.69 2.04 -3.98
CA ARG A 248 8.49 2.07 -4.83
C ARG A 248 8.79 2.69 -6.17
N GLU A 249 9.44 3.86 -6.17
CA GLU A 249 9.72 4.62 -7.37
C GLU A 249 10.67 3.84 -8.29
N ALA A 250 11.78 3.32 -7.75
CA ALA A 250 12.70 2.50 -8.54
C ALA A 250 12.05 1.18 -9.00
N GLY A 251 11.13 0.61 -8.22
CA GLY A 251 10.36 -0.56 -8.61
C GLY A 251 9.48 -0.29 -9.83
N VAL A 252 8.73 0.81 -9.82
CA VAL A 252 7.86 1.22 -10.94
C VAL A 252 8.69 1.59 -12.16
N ALA A 253 9.70 2.45 -11.99
CA ALA A 253 10.62 2.84 -13.06
C ALA A 253 11.34 1.64 -13.69
N GLY A 254 11.85 0.73 -12.86
CA GLY A 254 12.51 -0.51 -13.29
C GLY A 254 11.57 -1.45 -14.04
N ALA A 255 10.34 -1.61 -13.56
CA ALA A 255 9.33 -2.42 -14.24
C ALA A 255 8.88 -1.80 -15.57
N ALA A 256 8.69 -0.48 -15.62
CA ALA A 256 8.38 0.24 -16.85
C ALA A 256 9.53 0.11 -17.88
N GLY A 257 10.78 0.14 -17.41
CA GLY A 257 11.94 -0.16 -18.23
C GLY A 257 11.98 -1.58 -18.78
N ALA A 258 11.49 -2.56 -18.01
CA ALA A 258 11.45 -3.97 -18.41
C ALA A 258 10.32 -4.30 -19.40
N ILE A 259 9.24 -3.52 -19.39
CA ILE A 259 8.15 -3.62 -20.38
C ILE A 259 8.67 -3.24 -21.78
N GLY A 260 9.64 -2.31 -21.84
CA GLY A 260 10.24 -1.83 -23.08
C GLY A 260 9.39 -0.76 -23.77
N GLY A 261 9.96 -0.05 -24.74
CA GLY A 261 9.25 0.96 -25.53
C GLY A 261 9.07 2.33 -24.87
N ILE A 262 9.38 2.49 -23.59
CA ILE A 262 9.32 3.77 -22.88
C ILE A 262 10.73 4.35 -22.72
N ASP A 263 10.91 5.62 -23.10
CA ASP A 263 12.17 6.34 -22.89
C ASP A 263 12.59 6.31 -21.39
N PRO A 264 13.87 6.08 -21.07
CA PRO A 264 14.35 6.00 -19.69
C PRO A 264 14.00 7.22 -18.83
N GLY A 265 13.96 8.42 -19.39
CA GLY A 265 13.58 9.61 -18.65
C GLY A 265 12.07 9.69 -18.42
N LEU A 266 11.26 9.34 -19.42
CA LEU A 266 9.79 9.34 -19.31
C LEU A 266 9.26 8.30 -18.30
N ARG A 267 9.84 7.09 -18.27
CA ARG A 267 9.45 6.08 -17.25
C ARG A 267 9.77 6.53 -15.81
N ASP A 268 10.87 7.27 -15.63
CA ASP A 268 11.29 7.77 -14.33
C ASP A 268 10.38 8.93 -13.91
N GLN A 269 10.02 9.82 -14.86
CA GLN A 269 9.02 10.86 -14.67
C GLN A 269 7.64 10.29 -14.31
N LEU A 270 7.19 9.21 -14.99
CA LEU A 270 5.92 8.54 -14.70
C LEU A 270 5.88 8.03 -13.24
N SER A 271 6.95 7.39 -12.81
CA SER A 271 7.08 6.90 -11.44
C SER A 271 7.04 8.02 -10.39
N LEU A 272 7.72 9.13 -10.67
CA LEU A 272 7.71 10.32 -9.80
C LEU A 272 6.35 11.01 -9.78
N LEU A 273 5.69 11.13 -10.93
CA LEU A 273 4.37 11.74 -11.07
C LEU A 273 3.32 10.95 -10.27
N ASP A 274 3.31 9.62 -10.41
CA ASP A 274 2.46 8.75 -9.61
C ASP A 274 2.69 8.99 -8.10
N SER A 275 3.95 8.93 -7.67
CA SER A 275 4.31 9.08 -6.26
C SER A 275 4.01 10.47 -5.72
N ALA A 276 4.17 11.52 -6.53
CA ALA A 276 3.83 12.89 -6.21
C ALA A 276 2.32 13.07 -6.03
N ALA A 277 1.49 12.48 -6.90
CA ALA A 277 0.03 12.54 -6.77
C ALA A 277 -0.45 11.89 -5.46
N GLU A 278 0.13 10.76 -5.06
CA GLU A 278 -0.21 10.13 -3.79
C GLU A 278 0.29 10.93 -2.59
N ALA A 279 1.50 11.50 -2.67
CA ALA A 279 2.04 12.36 -1.63
C ALA A 279 1.19 13.61 -1.44
N ALA A 280 0.77 14.25 -2.54
CA ALA A 280 -0.11 15.41 -2.54
C ALA A 280 -1.48 15.12 -1.92
N ALA A 281 -2.00 13.89 -2.06
CA ALA A 281 -3.22 13.47 -1.39
C ALA A 281 -3.00 13.15 0.11
N TYR A 282 -1.92 12.42 0.43
CA TYR A 282 -1.74 11.84 1.76
C TYR A 282 -1.07 12.77 2.76
N VAL A 283 -0.08 13.55 2.33
CA VAL A 283 0.71 14.37 3.25
C VAL A 283 -0.12 15.49 3.86
N PRO A 284 -0.85 16.33 3.10
CA PRO A 284 -1.62 17.42 3.68
C PRO A 284 -2.74 16.91 4.61
N LEU A 285 -3.53 15.94 4.14
CA LEU A 285 -4.62 15.37 4.93
C LEU A 285 -4.10 14.56 6.11
N GLY A 286 -3.07 13.75 5.93
CA GLY A 286 -2.49 12.91 6.97
C GLY A 286 -1.86 13.72 8.09
N LEU A 287 -1.13 14.79 7.77
CA LEU A 287 -0.58 15.70 8.79
C LEU A 287 -1.71 16.45 9.53
N THR A 288 -2.70 16.96 8.81
CA THR A 288 -3.87 17.64 9.40
C THR A 288 -4.63 16.71 10.35
N LEU A 289 -4.93 15.49 9.91
CA LEU A 289 -5.62 14.49 10.72
C LEU A 289 -4.75 13.97 11.88
N SER A 290 -3.42 13.95 11.73
CA SER A 290 -2.50 13.64 12.82
C SER A 290 -2.61 14.65 13.96
N VAL A 291 -2.66 15.95 13.63
CA VAL A 291 -2.76 17.03 14.61
C VAL A 291 -4.16 17.12 15.22
N LEU A 292 -5.19 17.12 14.39
CA LEU A 292 -6.58 17.35 14.83
C LEU A 292 -7.22 16.11 15.48
N TRP A 293 -6.82 14.91 15.08
CA TRP A 293 -7.50 13.68 15.49
C TRP A 293 -6.58 12.72 16.25
N LEU A 294 -5.41 12.39 15.70
CA LEU A 294 -4.53 11.36 16.28
C LEU A 294 -3.94 11.82 17.64
N ARG A 295 -3.37 13.03 17.67
CA ARG A 295 -2.70 13.59 18.86
C ARG A 295 -3.63 13.74 20.08
N PRO A 296 -4.86 14.28 19.98
CA PRO A 296 -5.76 14.39 21.13
C PRO A 296 -6.19 13.04 21.72
N HIS A 297 -6.31 11.99 20.89
CA HIS A 297 -6.64 10.65 21.39
C HIS A 297 -5.46 10.02 22.13
N PHE A 298 -4.24 10.16 21.61
CA PHE A 298 -3.04 9.70 22.34
C PHE A 298 -2.87 10.40 23.69
N LYS A 299 -3.09 11.72 23.74
CA LYS A 299 -3.01 12.48 25.01
C LYS A 299 -4.04 12.01 26.04
N ARG A 300 -5.30 11.77 25.62
CA ARG A 300 -6.36 11.27 26.51
C ARG A 300 -6.05 9.91 27.12
N VAL A 301 -5.41 9.03 26.36
CA VAL A 301 -4.99 7.72 26.89
C VAL A 301 -3.84 7.88 27.89
N GLN A 302 -2.87 8.76 27.62
CA GLN A 302 -1.77 9.03 28.53
C GLN A 302 -2.24 9.64 29.86
N SER A 303 -3.21 10.56 29.82
CA SER A 303 -3.77 11.17 31.03
C SER A 303 -4.56 10.20 31.90
N ASN A 304 -5.18 9.18 31.32
CA ASN A 304 -5.95 8.18 32.07
C ASN A 304 -5.07 7.06 32.65
N ALA A 305 -3.79 6.99 32.27
CA ALA A 305 -2.83 6.01 32.73
C ALA A 305 -1.91 6.55 33.84
N CYS A 306 -2.01 7.83 34.18
CA CYS A 306 -1.35 8.48 35.33
C CYS A 306 -2.38 8.69 36.44
#